data_AF-J9GIU2-F1
#
_entry.id   AF-J9GIU2-F1
#
_cell.length_a   1.000
_cell.length_b   1.000
_cell.length_c   1.000
_cell.angle_alpha   90.00
_cell.angle_beta   90.00
_cell.angle_gamma   90.00
#
_symmetry.space_group_name_H-M   'P 1'
#
loop_
_entity.id
_entity.type
_entity.pdbx_description
1 polymer ?
#
loop_
_entity_poly.entity_id
_entity_poly.type
_entity_poly.pdbx_seq_one_letter_code
_entity_poly.pdbx_strand_id
1 'polypeptide(L)'
;MNFVRAFELYERRWGIEVIFKECRGYLGLGKCHSRSYNAQIADTTLCFMMYQMLSLAKRFSEYETLGALFRSERDRLQVLTLWSRTLEEVRHLLEVLSREAGLDLLACLLTVAARQTADFSTKVWAHLLCDSDDYAMPDLD
;
A
#
# COMPACT_ATOMS: atom_id res chain seq x y z
N MET A 1 18.75 -3.07 37.78
CA MET A 1 17.91 -2.25 36.87
C MET A 1 16.86 -3.14 36.23
N ASN A 2 15.66 -2.64 35.99
CA ASN A 2 14.61 -3.39 35.30
C ASN A 2 14.89 -3.42 33.78
N PHE A 3 14.53 -4.49 33.06
CA PHE A 3 14.85 -4.67 31.64
C PHE A 3 14.37 -3.51 30.76
N VAL A 4 13.12 -3.07 30.98
CA VAL A 4 12.51 -1.94 30.25
C VAL A 4 13.36 -0.68 30.35
N ARG A 5 13.85 -0.37 31.56
CA ARG A 5 14.66 0.83 31.81
C ARG A 5 16.04 0.76 31.18
N ALA A 6 16.61 -0.44 31.06
CA ALA A 6 17.86 -0.66 30.34
C ALA A 6 17.68 -0.47 28.82
N PHE A 7 16.55 -0.94 28.28
CA PHE A 7 16.20 -0.76 26.87
C PHE A 7 16.00 0.72 26.51
N GLU A 8 15.21 1.47 27.28
CA GLU A 8 14.99 2.92 27.08
C GLU A 8 16.29 3.74 27.14
N LEU A 9 17.23 3.34 27.99
CA LEU A 9 18.54 3.99 28.08
C LEU A 9 19.37 3.72 26.83
N TYR A 10 19.36 2.48 26.35
CA TYR A 10 20.05 2.10 25.13
C TYR A 10 19.47 2.83 23.91
N GLU A 11 18.15 2.90 23.81
CA GLU A 11 17.45 3.62 22.75
C GLU A 11 17.87 5.10 22.70
N ARG A 12 17.87 5.77 23.86
CA ARG A 12 18.34 7.18 23.95
C ARG A 12 19.80 7.34 23.55
N ARG A 13 20.69 6.47 24.03
CA ARG A 13 22.12 6.54 23.69
C ARG A 13 22.34 6.35 22.20
N TRP A 14 21.71 5.32 21.62
CA TRP A 14 21.79 5.05 20.20
C TRP A 14 21.22 6.20 19.37
N GLY A 15 20.11 6.79 19.80
CA GLY A 15 19.56 7.99 19.17
C GLY A 15 20.57 9.14 19.10
N ILE A 16 21.28 9.42 20.21
CA ILE A 16 22.35 10.43 20.23
C ILE A 16 23.47 10.07 19.25
N GLU A 17 23.92 8.82 19.21
CA GLU A 17 24.97 8.37 18.29
C GLU A 17 24.58 8.54 16.82
N VAL A 18 23.33 8.23 16.47
CA VAL A 18 22.78 8.42 15.12
C VAL A 18 22.76 9.90 14.75
N ILE A 19 22.24 10.77 15.64
CA ILE A 19 22.21 12.23 15.42
C ILE A 19 23.63 12.75 15.15
N PHE A 20 24.60 12.40 15.98
CA PHE A 20 25.97 12.85 15.80
C PHE A 20 26.63 12.29 14.53
N LYS A 21 26.30 11.06 14.13
CA LYS A 21 26.76 10.47 12.87
C LYS A 21 26.19 11.24 11.67
N GLU A 22 24.90 11.52 11.66
CA GLU A 22 24.22 12.26 10.58
C GLU A 22 24.69 13.72 10.52
N CYS A 23 24.83 14.39 11.67
CA CYS A 23 25.33 15.76 11.73
C CYS A 23 26.77 15.89 11.21
N ARG A 24 27.66 14.94 11.55
CA ARG A 24 29.02 14.93 11.01
C ARG A 24 29.06 14.58 9.52
N GLY A 25 28.25 13.63 9.09
CA GLY A 25 28.21 13.13 7.70
C GLY A 25 27.58 14.12 6.73
N TYR A 26 26.37 14.59 7.02
CA TYR A 26 25.57 15.40 6.11
C TYR A 26 25.68 16.90 6.37
N LEU A 27 25.75 17.31 7.63
CA LEU A 27 25.66 18.73 8.02
C LEU A 27 27.03 19.36 8.35
N GLY A 28 28.11 18.58 8.29
CA GLY A 28 29.47 19.09 8.44
C GLY A 28 29.83 19.53 9.87
N LEU A 29 29.18 18.97 10.89
CA LEU A 29 29.46 19.28 12.30
C LEU A 29 30.96 19.16 12.62
N GLY A 30 31.55 20.23 13.15
CA GLY A 30 32.96 20.29 13.55
C GLY A 30 33.94 20.70 12.44
N LYS A 31 33.46 21.08 11.25
CA LYS A 31 34.29 21.60 10.15
C LYS A 31 34.54 23.11 10.23
N CYS A 32 33.94 23.82 11.18
CA CYS A 32 34.17 25.25 11.37
C CYS A 32 35.58 25.52 11.91
N HIS A 33 36.44 26.11 11.08
CA HIS A 33 37.79 26.53 11.43
C HIS A 33 37.88 28.01 11.86
N SER A 34 36.75 28.62 12.27
CA SER A 34 36.75 30.02 12.71
C SER A 34 37.56 30.21 13.99
N ARG A 35 38.32 31.30 14.08
CA ARG A 35 39.07 31.69 15.30
C ARG A 35 38.17 32.30 16.39
N SER A 36 36.92 32.66 16.06
CA SER A 36 35.96 33.17 17.04
C SER A 36 35.18 32.03 17.68
N TYR A 37 35.22 31.95 19.01
CA TYR A 37 34.48 30.95 19.77
C TYR A 37 32.96 31.07 19.55
N ASN A 38 32.44 32.29 19.45
CA ASN A 38 31.03 32.55 19.16
C ASN A 38 30.62 32.00 17.79
N ALA A 39 31.51 32.06 16.80
CA ALA A 39 31.25 31.51 15.47
C ALA A 39 31.20 29.97 15.49
N GLN A 40 32.04 29.32 16.29
CA GLN A 40 31.99 27.86 16.46
C GLN A 40 30.72 27.41 17.18
N ILE A 41 30.28 28.15 18.20
CA ILE A 41 28.99 27.90 18.87
C ILE A 41 27.84 28.08 17.89
N ALA A 42 27.83 29.18 17.13
CA ALA A 42 26.77 29.45 16.16
C ALA A 42 26.69 28.36 15.09
N ASP A 43 27.83 27.92 14.53
CA ASP A 43 27.90 26.83 13.55
C ASP A 43 27.35 25.51 14.11
N THR A 44 27.79 25.13 15.31
CA THR A 44 27.31 23.93 16.00
C THR A 44 25.80 24.00 16.26
N THR A 45 25.31 25.14 16.73
CA THR A 45 23.89 25.33 17.03
C THR A 45 23.05 25.29 15.76
N LEU A 46 23.51 25.93 14.69
CA LEU A 46 22.85 25.94 13.39
C LEU A 46 22.80 24.53 12.79
N CYS A 47 23.87 23.75 12.91
CA CYS A 47 23.89 22.34 12.52
C CYS A 47 22.77 21.55 13.22
N PHE A 48 22.63 21.69 14.55
CA PHE A 48 21.56 21.00 15.28
C PHE A 48 20.17 21.51 14.93
N MET A 49 19.95 22.83 14.80
CA MET A 49 18.64 23.36 14.36
C MET A 49 18.25 22.84 12.98
N MET A 50 19.20 22.80 12.04
CA MET A 50 18.99 22.25 10.70
C MET A 50 18.66 20.76 10.75
N TYR A 51 19.34 19.99 11.60
CA TYR A 51 19.00 18.59 11.85
C TYR A 51 17.55 18.44 12.32
N GLN A 52 17.12 19.21 13.33
CA GLN A 52 15.75 19.15 13.84
C GLN A 52 14.71 19.42 12.75
N MET A 53 14.95 20.42 11.89
CA MET A 53 14.08 20.75 10.77
C MET A 53 14.03 19.62 9.73
N LEU A 54 15.18 19.03 9.38
CA LEU A 54 15.25 17.91 8.46
C LEU A 54 14.59 16.65 9.01
N SER A 55 14.78 16.33 10.29
CA SER A 55 14.11 15.21 10.95
C SER A 55 12.60 15.40 11.00
N LEU A 56 12.12 16.63 11.22
CA LEU A 56 10.70 16.95 11.15
C LEU A 56 10.16 16.77 9.71
N ALA A 57 10.86 17.30 8.71
CA ALA A 57 10.49 17.14 7.31
C ALA A 57 10.45 15.67 6.90
N LYS A 58 11.47 14.89 7.28
CA LYS A 58 11.55 13.44 7.08
C LYS A 58 10.39 12.71 7.75
N ARG A 59 10.01 13.12 8.96
CA ARG A 59 8.85 12.56 9.66
C ARG A 59 7.57 12.78 8.85
N PHE A 60 7.36 13.99 8.31
CA PHE A 60 6.18 14.24 7.49
C PHE A 60 6.22 13.45 6.18
N SER A 61 7.34 13.42 5.45
CA SER A 61 7.41 12.70 4.18
C SER A 61 7.31 11.18 4.33
N GLU A 62 8.01 10.59 5.29
CA GLU A 62 8.03 9.13 5.48
C GLU A 62 6.77 8.60 6.19
N TYR A 63 6.22 9.31 7.18
CA TYR A 63 4.93 8.88 7.78
C TYR A 63 3.75 9.14 6.86
N GLU A 64 3.77 10.19 6.02
CA GLU A 64 2.68 10.37 5.05
C GLU A 64 2.67 9.26 4.01
N THR A 65 3.83 8.84 3.50
CA THR A 65 3.92 7.76 2.49
C THR A 65 3.47 6.41 3.05
N LEU A 66 3.96 6.02 4.22
CA LEU A 66 3.53 4.77 4.86
C LEU A 66 2.06 4.83 5.30
N GLY A 67 1.62 5.97 5.85
CA GLY A 67 0.23 6.19 6.24
C GLY A 67 -0.74 6.21 5.06
N ALA A 68 -0.33 6.79 3.92
CA ALA A 68 -1.13 6.78 2.69
C ALA A 68 -1.30 5.37 2.15
N LEU A 69 -0.24 4.56 2.14
CA LEU A 69 -0.29 3.16 1.74
C LEU A 69 -1.25 2.35 2.63
N PHE A 70 -1.18 2.52 3.95
CA PHE A 70 -2.10 1.84 4.86
C PHE A 70 -3.54 2.33 4.72
N ARG A 71 -3.78 3.61 4.41
CA ARG A 71 -5.12 4.11 4.11
C ARG A 71 -5.67 3.49 2.82
N SER A 72 -4.89 3.46 1.74
CA SER A 72 -5.33 2.83 0.49
C SER A 72 -5.62 1.35 0.65
N GLU A 73 -4.79 0.62 1.40
CA GLU A 73 -5.02 -0.80 1.64
C GLU A 73 -6.22 -1.03 2.56
N ARG A 74 -6.39 -0.19 3.60
CA ARG A 74 -7.57 -0.22 4.46
C ARG A 74 -8.85 -0.02 3.65
N ASP A 75 -8.90 0.97 2.78
CA ASP A 75 -10.10 1.27 1.98
C ASP A 75 -10.43 0.07 1.07
N ARG A 76 -9.40 -0.53 0.46
CA ARG A 76 -9.53 -1.73 -0.38
C ARG A 76 -10.06 -2.94 0.40
N LEU A 77 -9.52 -3.18 1.59
CA LEU A 77 -10.00 -4.24 2.49
C LEU A 77 -11.41 -3.96 3.03
N GLN A 78 -11.74 -2.71 3.31
CA GLN A 78 -13.10 -2.31 3.71
C GLN A 78 -14.12 -2.57 2.60
N VAL A 79 -13.80 -2.25 1.36
CA VAL A 79 -14.67 -2.57 0.21
C VAL A 79 -14.87 -4.08 0.10
N LEU A 80 -13.81 -4.89 0.20
CA LEU A 80 -13.93 -6.36 0.13
C LEU A 80 -14.78 -6.94 1.27
N THR A 81 -14.61 -6.45 2.50
CA THR A 81 -15.40 -6.91 3.65
C THR A 81 -16.85 -6.47 3.60
N LEU A 82 -17.14 -5.29 3.05
CA LEU A 82 -18.52 -4.86 2.78
C LEU A 82 -19.15 -5.73 1.70
N TRP A 83 -18.44 -6.02 0.61
CA TRP A 83 -18.92 -6.91 -0.44
C TRP A 83 -19.21 -8.32 0.07
N SER A 84 -18.33 -8.90 0.87
CA SER A 84 -18.55 -10.24 1.43
C SER A 84 -19.79 -10.28 2.33
N ARG A 85 -20.00 -9.27 3.17
CA ARG A 85 -21.21 -9.14 4.00
C ARG A 85 -22.47 -8.97 3.17
N THR A 86 -22.44 -8.12 2.15
CA THR A 86 -23.60 -7.92 1.25
C THR A 86 -23.96 -9.22 0.52
N LEU A 87 -22.97 -9.98 0.04
CA LEU A 87 -23.21 -11.27 -0.61
C LEU A 87 -23.80 -12.32 0.35
N GLU A 88 -23.40 -12.30 1.62
CA GLU A 88 -23.95 -13.16 2.66
C GLU A 88 -25.44 -12.88 2.90
N GLU A 89 -25.83 -11.61 2.96
CA GLU A 89 -27.23 -11.20 3.10
C GLU A 89 -28.05 -11.56 1.86
N VAL A 90 -27.50 -11.34 0.66
CA VAL A 90 -28.17 -11.75 -0.60
C VAL A 90 -28.38 -13.26 -0.63
N ARG A 91 -27.40 -14.05 -0.19
CA ARG A 91 -27.54 -15.51 -0.08
C ARG A 91 -28.66 -15.90 0.88
N HIS A 92 -28.74 -15.26 2.05
CA HIS A 92 -29.81 -15.50 3.01
C HIS A 92 -31.20 -15.16 2.46
N LEU A 93 -31.34 -14.02 1.77
CA LEU A 93 -32.61 -13.67 1.11
C LEU A 93 -32.99 -14.71 0.05
N LEU A 94 -32.02 -15.18 -0.72
CA LEU A 94 -32.20 -16.23 -1.72
C LEU A 94 -32.67 -17.54 -1.11
N GLU A 95 -32.10 -17.96 0.02
CA GLU A 95 -32.51 -19.17 0.75
C GLU A 95 -33.96 -19.07 1.27
N VAL A 96 -34.36 -17.90 1.78
CA VAL A 96 -35.73 -17.66 2.24
C VAL A 96 -36.71 -17.72 1.06
N LEU A 97 -36.38 -17.07 -0.05
CA LEU A 97 -37.21 -17.11 -1.26
C LEU A 97 -37.27 -18.50 -1.89
N SER A 98 -36.19 -19.28 -1.82
CA SER A 98 -36.15 -20.67 -2.31
C SER A 98 -37.14 -21.56 -1.55
N ARG A 99 -37.22 -21.39 -0.22
CA ARG A 99 -38.19 -22.11 0.62
C ARG A 99 -39.63 -21.79 0.24
N GLU A 100 -39.92 -20.52 -0.05
CA GLU A 100 -41.26 -20.08 -0.39
C GLU A 100 -41.68 -20.47 -1.82
N ALA A 101 -40.73 -20.48 -2.76
CA ALA A 101 -40.96 -20.82 -4.16
C ALA A 101 -40.90 -22.33 -4.44
N GLY A 102 -40.41 -23.15 -3.52
CA GLY A 102 -40.24 -24.60 -3.69
C GLY A 102 -39.17 -25.00 -4.72
N LEU A 103 -38.30 -24.06 -5.10
CA LEU A 103 -37.24 -24.23 -6.10
C LEU A 103 -35.89 -23.86 -5.48
N ASP A 104 -34.86 -24.69 -5.70
CA ASP A 104 -33.51 -24.38 -5.25
C ASP A 104 -32.85 -23.31 -6.15
N LEU A 105 -33.14 -22.06 -5.80
CA LEU A 105 -32.72 -20.87 -6.55
C LEU A 105 -31.18 -20.71 -6.57
N LEU A 106 -30.48 -21.28 -5.58
CA LEU A 106 -29.01 -21.26 -5.51
C LEU A 106 -28.39 -22.17 -6.58
N ALA A 107 -28.91 -23.38 -6.74
CA ALA A 107 -28.53 -24.28 -7.84
C ALA A 107 -28.89 -23.69 -9.21
N CYS A 108 -30.04 -23.01 -9.30
CA CYS A 108 -30.47 -22.32 -10.51
C CYS A 108 -29.50 -21.18 -10.90
N LEU A 109 -29.05 -20.36 -9.95
CA LEU A 109 -28.05 -19.31 -10.23
C LEU A 109 -26.69 -19.88 -10.62
N LEU A 110 -26.23 -20.97 -9.98
CA LEU A 110 -24.97 -21.63 -10.35
C LEU A 110 -25.00 -22.18 -11.78
N THR A 111 -26.12 -22.79 -12.19
CA THR A 111 -26.29 -23.28 -13.56
C THR A 111 -26.37 -22.15 -14.58
N VAL A 112 -27.04 -21.04 -14.25
CA VAL A 112 -27.09 -19.85 -15.11
C VAL A 112 -25.73 -19.17 -15.22
N ALA A 113 -24.99 -19.04 -14.11
CA ALA A 113 -23.64 -18.47 -14.09
C ALA A 113 -22.66 -19.33 -14.91
N ALA A 114 -22.70 -20.66 -14.76
CA ALA A 114 -21.89 -21.59 -15.55
C ALA A 114 -22.22 -21.53 -17.05
N ARG A 115 -23.49 -21.26 -17.39
CA ARG A 115 -23.94 -21.10 -18.77
C ARG A 115 -23.48 -19.77 -19.38
N GLN A 116 -23.49 -18.69 -18.61
CA GLN A 116 -22.96 -17.39 -19.04
C GLN A 116 -21.45 -17.41 -19.24
N THR A 117 -20.67 -18.09 -18.39
CA THR A 117 -19.21 -18.20 -18.59
C THR A 117 -18.86 -19.04 -19.81
N ALA A 118 -19.63 -20.10 -20.09
CA ALA A 118 -19.49 -20.88 -21.32
C ALA A 118 -19.81 -20.07 -22.58
N ASP A 119 -20.91 -19.30 -22.58
CA ASP A 119 -21.30 -18.40 -23.67
C ASP A 119 -20.31 -17.24 -23.86
N PHE A 120 -19.74 -16.72 -22.78
CA PHE A 120 -18.73 -15.67 -22.86
C PHE A 120 -17.42 -16.22 -23.45
N SER A 121 -17.01 -17.42 -23.05
CA SER A 121 -15.83 -18.08 -23.59
C SER A 121 -15.98 -18.37 -25.08
N THR A 122 -17.09 -18.97 -25.53
CA THR A 122 -17.31 -19.28 -26.95
C THR A 122 -17.38 -18.03 -27.82
N LYS A 123 -17.99 -16.94 -27.33
CA LYS A 123 -18.03 -15.66 -28.07
C LYS A 123 -16.66 -14.98 -28.15
N VAL A 124 -15.86 -15.03 -27.08
CA VAL A 124 -14.49 -14.49 -27.08
C VAL A 124 -13.59 -15.28 -28.03
N TRP A 125 -13.66 -16.62 -28.01
CA TRP A 125 -12.89 -17.47 -28.94
C TRP A 125 -13.35 -17.32 -30.39
N ALA A 126 -14.66 -17.18 -30.66
CA ALA A 126 -15.18 -16.93 -32.00
C ALA A 126 -14.67 -15.60 -32.57
N HIS A 127 -14.57 -14.56 -31.76
CA HIS A 127 -14.01 -13.27 -32.17
C HIS A 127 -12.49 -13.35 -32.43
N LEU A 128 -11.76 -14.15 -31.64
CA LEU A 128 -10.32 -14.35 -31.82
C LEU A 128 -9.97 -15.22 -33.04
N LEU A 129 -10.83 -16.17 -33.43
CA LEU A 129 -10.63 -17.03 -34.60
C LEU A 129 -11.05 -16.33 -35.91
N CYS A 130 -12.06 -15.45 -35.89
CA CYS A 130 -12.47 -14.70 -37.09
C CYS A 130 -11.42 -13.69 -37.58
N ASP A 131 -10.61 -13.11 -36.69
CA ASP A 131 -9.52 -12.19 -37.06
C ASP A 131 -8.30 -12.91 -37.69
N SER A 132 -8.25 -14.25 -37.66
CA SER A 132 -7.13 -15.04 -38.20
C SER A 132 -7.25 -15.34 -39.70
N ASP A 133 -8.44 -15.30 -40.27
CA ASP A 133 -8.69 -15.71 -41.67
C ASP A 133 -8.51 -14.54 -42.69
N ASP A 134 -8.39 -13.30 -42.21
CA ASP A 134 -8.14 -12.11 -43.06
C ASP A 134 -6.67 -11.98 -43.54
N TYR A 135 -5.77 -12.87 -43.10
CA TYR A 135 -4.36 -12.92 -43.53
C TYR A 135 -4.07 -14.03 -44.56
N ALA A 136 -5.08 -14.51 -45.30
CA ALA A 136 -4.83 -15.34 -46.48
C ALA A 136 -4.23 -14.46 -47.60
N MET A 137 -2.92 -14.60 -47.82
CA MET A 137 -2.15 -13.96 -48.88
C MET A 137 -2.81 -14.23 -50.25
N PRO A 138 -3.14 -13.22 -51.07
CA PRO A 138 -3.62 -13.46 -52.42
C PRO A 138 -2.48 -14.04 -53.26
N ASP A 139 -2.77 -15.13 -53.98
CA ASP A 139 -1.83 -15.78 -54.88
C ASP A 139 -1.30 -14.79 -55.92
N LEU A 140 0.03 -14.75 -56.04
CA LEU A 140 0.78 -13.93 -56.98
C LEU A 140 0.65 -14.51 -58.41
N ASP A 141 -0.07 -13.81 -59.27
CA ASP A 141 0.08 -13.85 -60.74
C ASP A 141 0.55 -12.49 -61.26
#